data_AF-A0A970BNV8-F1
#
_entry.id   AF-A0A970BNV8-F1
#
_cell.length_a   1.000
_cell.length_b   1.000
_cell.length_c   1.000
_cell.angle_alpha   90.00
_cell.angle_beta   90.00
_cell.angle_gamma   90.00
#
_symmetry.space_group_name_H-M   'P 1'
#
loop_
_entity.id
_entity.type
_entity.pdbx_description
1 polymer ?
#
loop_
_entity_poly.entity_id
_entity_poly.type
_entity_poly.pdbx_seq_one_letter_code
_entity_poly.pdbx_strand_id
1 'polypeptide(L)'
;LIIIDSSLVYAIPARQDVNFVPIPASALAADIGNITFATIVLLGSLGRLTGCINRDSFEEALRVVLPPRKHDMIPDELIAFDLGWNHEATLTAGPPV
;
A
#
# COMPACT_ATOMS: atom_id res chain seq x y z
N LEU A 1 -4.69 -1.92 13.70
CA LEU A 1 -4.72 -1.68 12.24
C LEU A 1 -4.23 -2.94 11.56
N ILE A 2 -4.96 -3.43 10.57
CA ILE A 2 -4.58 -4.57 9.73
C ILE A 2 -4.84 -4.14 8.29
N ILE A 3 -3.79 -4.13 7.46
CA ILE A 3 -3.88 -3.86 6.03
C ILE A 3 -3.59 -5.17 5.32
N ILE A 4 -4.44 -5.57 4.38
CA ILE A 4 -4.25 -6.80 3.61
C ILE A 4 -4.34 -6.54 2.12
N ASP A 5 -3.69 -7.42 1.36
CA ASP A 5 -3.94 -7.54 -0.07
C ASP A 5 -5.20 -8.37 -0.32
N SER A 6 -6.31 -7.71 -0.66
CA SER A 6 -7.60 -8.36 -0.92
C SER A 6 -7.66 -9.09 -2.27
N SER A 7 -6.66 -8.89 -3.15
CA SER A 7 -6.53 -9.70 -4.37
C SER A 7 -6.04 -11.12 -4.07
N LEU A 8 -5.39 -11.33 -2.92
CA LEU A 8 -4.81 -12.62 -2.52
C LEU A 8 -5.49 -13.20 -1.27
N VAL A 9 -5.90 -12.36 -0.34
CA VAL A 9 -6.43 -12.76 0.97
C VAL A 9 -7.89 -12.36 1.08
N TYR A 10 -8.75 -13.36 1.24
CA TYR A 10 -10.20 -13.19 1.39
C TYR A 10 -10.67 -13.28 2.85
N ALA A 11 -9.75 -13.56 3.79
CA ALA A 11 -10.08 -13.75 5.19
C ALA A 11 -10.42 -12.41 5.86
N ILE A 12 -11.63 -12.32 6.40
CA ILE A 12 -12.09 -11.18 7.20
C ILE A 12 -11.82 -11.51 8.68
N PRO A 13 -11.11 -10.64 9.43
CA PRO A 13 -10.87 -10.89 10.84
C PRO A 13 -12.18 -10.89 11.63
N ALA A 14 -12.35 -11.87 12.51
CA ALA A 14 -13.50 -11.92 13.43
C ALA A 14 -13.42 -10.85 14.54
N ARG A 15 -12.23 -10.28 14.75
CA ARG A 15 -11.98 -9.21 15.72
C ARG A 15 -12.57 -7.89 15.24
N GLN A 16 -13.33 -7.23 16.11
CA GLN A 16 -13.97 -5.94 15.84
C GLN A 16 -13.23 -4.75 16.44
N ASP A 17 -12.22 -4.99 17.27
CA ASP A 17 -11.40 -3.97 17.95
C ASP A 17 -10.20 -3.50 17.11
N VAL A 18 -10.17 -3.87 15.82
CA VAL A 18 -9.09 -3.53 14.90
C VAL A 18 -9.65 -2.84 13.66
N ASN A 19 -8.99 -1.75 13.25
CA ASN A 19 -9.26 -1.15 11.95
C ASN A 19 -8.74 -2.10 10.86
N PHE A 20 -9.65 -2.68 10.09
CA PHE A 20 -9.34 -3.59 8.98
C PHE A 20 -9.45 -2.84 7.66
N VAL A 21 -8.42 -2.96 6.82
CA VAL A 21 -8.27 -2.22 5.57
C VAL A 21 -7.90 -3.20 4.45
N PRO A 22 -8.90 -3.69 3.70
CA PRO A 22 -8.65 -4.52 2.52
C PRO A 22 -8.32 -3.65 1.31
N ILE A 23 -7.19 -3.91 0.64
CA ILE A 23 -6.75 -3.18 -0.57
C ILE A 23 -6.36 -4.20 -1.64
N PRO A 24 -6.85 -4.10 -2.88
CA PRO A 24 -6.48 -5.03 -3.95
C PRO A 24 -5.08 -4.69 -4.51
N ALA A 25 -4.06 -4.79 -3.66
CA ALA A 25 -2.73 -4.26 -3.93
C ALA A 25 -2.04 -4.95 -5.11
N SER A 26 -2.14 -6.28 -5.22
CA SER A 26 -1.58 -7.01 -6.36
C SER A 26 -2.28 -6.66 -7.67
N ALA A 27 -3.61 -6.44 -7.66
CA ALA A 27 -4.32 -6.02 -8.86
C ALA A 27 -3.91 -4.61 -9.28
N LEU A 28 -3.88 -3.66 -8.34
CA LEU A 28 -3.43 -2.28 -8.62
C LEU A 28 -1.99 -2.23 -9.15
N ALA A 29 -1.10 -3.08 -8.61
CA ALA A 29 0.27 -3.21 -9.07
C ALA A 29 0.38 -3.87 -10.46
N ALA A 30 -0.50 -4.82 -10.77
CA ALA A 30 -0.56 -5.43 -12.09
C ALA A 30 -1.02 -4.41 -13.16
N ASP A 31 -1.95 -3.50 -12.81
CA ASP A 31 -2.45 -2.47 -13.73
C ASP A 31 -1.37 -1.45 -14.15
N ILE A 32 -0.40 -1.18 -13.26
CA ILE A 32 0.80 -0.37 -13.58
C ILE A 32 1.90 -1.17 -14.29
N GLY A 33 1.65 -2.43 -14.62
CA GLY A 33 2.54 -3.28 -15.41
C GLY A 33 3.55 -4.08 -14.61
N ASN A 34 3.55 -3.98 -13.27
CA ASN A 34 4.46 -4.76 -12.44
C ASN A 34 3.86 -5.16 -11.08
N ILE A 35 3.40 -6.41 -11.00
CA ILE A 35 2.84 -7.02 -9.79
C ILE A 35 3.79 -6.98 -8.58
N THR A 36 5.12 -6.86 -8.78
CA THR A 36 6.06 -6.78 -7.65
C THR A 36 5.90 -5.50 -6.83
N PHE A 37 5.19 -4.49 -7.36
CA PHE A 37 4.91 -3.24 -6.66
C PHE A 37 3.74 -3.33 -5.66
N ALA A 38 3.09 -4.50 -5.51
CA ALA A 38 2.01 -4.69 -4.54
C ALA A 38 2.40 -4.24 -3.12
N THR A 39 3.63 -4.54 -2.68
CA THR A 39 4.13 -4.11 -1.37
C THR A 39 4.24 -2.60 -1.24
N ILE A 40 4.60 -1.90 -2.33
CA ILE A 40 4.70 -0.45 -2.34
C ILE A 40 3.32 0.20 -2.26
N VAL A 41 2.31 -0.38 -2.92
CA VAL A 41 0.90 0.02 -2.76
C VAL A 41 0.46 -0.13 -1.30
N LEU A 42 0.74 -1.27 -0.65
CA LEU A 42 0.41 -1.44 0.77
C LEU A 42 1.15 -0.43 1.67
N LEU A 43 2.41 -0.12 1.34
CA LEU A 43 3.22 0.86 2.07
C LEU A 43 2.63 2.28 1.97
N GLY A 44 2.16 2.68 0.80
CA GLY A 44 1.46 3.95 0.59
C GLY A 44 0.24 4.10 1.50
N SER A 45 -0.58 3.05 1.57
CA SER A 45 -1.75 3.05 2.46
C SER A 45 -1.37 3.11 3.93
N LEU A 46 -0.34 2.36 4.34
CA LEU A 46 0.19 2.40 5.70
C LEU A 46 0.64 3.82 6.07
N GLY A 47 1.39 4.48 5.19
CA GLY A 47 1.83 5.87 5.36
C GLY A 47 0.65 6.82 5.56
N ARG A 48 -0.39 6.70 4.72
CA ARG A 48 -1.60 7.54 4.80
C ARG A 48 -2.36 7.39 6.12
N LEU A 49 -2.48 6.16 6.61
CA LEU A 49 -3.29 5.80 7.78
C LEU A 49 -2.58 6.05 9.11
N THR A 50 -1.26 5.90 9.14
CA THR A 50 -0.46 5.98 10.38
C THR A 50 0.37 7.26 10.48
N GLY A 51 0.66 7.91 9.36
CA GLY A 51 1.56 9.05 9.28
C GLY A 51 3.04 8.70 9.50
N CYS A 52 3.40 7.42 9.59
CA CYS A 52 4.78 7.00 9.88
C CYS A 52 5.76 7.20 8.71
N ILE A 53 5.23 7.28 7.49
CA ILE A 53 5.98 7.45 6.24
C ILE A 53 5.28 8.54 5.46
N ASN A 54 6.04 9.49 4.92
CA ASN A 54 5.55 10.46 3.94
C ASN A 54 6.19 10.19 2.58
N ARG A 55 5.56 10.73 1.53
CA ARG A 55 5.96 10.53 0.14
C ARG A 55 7.42 10.94 -0.12
N ASP A 56 7.82 12.10 0.39
CA ASP A 56 9.17 12.64 0.16
C ASP A 56 10.25 11.77 0.82
N SER A 57 10.00 11.29 2.04
CA SER A 57 10.92 10.39 2.75
C SER A 57 11.04 9.04 2.05
N PHE A 58 9.94 8.56 1.47
CA PHE A 58 9.96 7.34 0.66
C PHE A 58 10.77 7.54 -0.62
N GLU A 59 10.57 8.65 -1.34
CA GLU A 59 11.34 8.99 -2.54
C GLU A 59 12.85 9.07 -2.26
N GLU A 60 13.25 9.74 -1.18
CA GLU A 60 14.64 9.81 -0.76
C GLU A 60 15.20 8.43 -0.39
N ALA A 61 14.42 7.59 0.29
CA ALA A 61 14.84 6.23 0.60
C ALA A 61 15.08 5.39 -0.66
N LEU A 62 14.25 5.55 -1.69
CA LEU A 62 14.44 4.85 -2.97
C LEU A 62 15.75 5.24 -3.65
N ARG A 63 16.11 6.52 -3.65
CA ARG A 63 17.39 7.00 -4.21
C ARG A 63 18.61 6.39 -3.51
N VAL A 64 18.51 6.15 -2.20
CA VAL A 64 19.58 5.58 -1.39
C VAL A 64 19.66 4.05 -1.53
N VAL A 65 18.51 3.37 -1.54
CA VAL A 65 18.43 1.90 -1.51
C VAL A 65 18.58 1.30 -2.90
N LEU A 66 18.06 1.96 -3.94
CA LEU A 66 18.17 1.47 -5.31
C LEU A 66 19.54 1.80 -5.90
N PRO A 67 20.20 0.84 -6.57
CA PRO A 67 21.43 1.11 -7.30
C PRO A 67 21.14 2.04 -8.50
N PRO A 68 22.11 2.83 -8.98
CA PRO A 68 21.91 3.82 -10.06
C PRO A 68 21.25 3.25 -11.33
N ARG A 69 21.54 1.98 -11.66
CA ARG A 69 20.97 1.27 -12.82
C ARG A 69 19.46 1.03 -12.73
N LYS A 70 18.86 1.21 -11.55
CA LYS A 70 17.42 1.03 -11.29
C LYS A 70 16.71 2.34 -10.95
N HIS A 71 17.40 3.48 -11.00
CA HIS A 71 16.78 4.78 -10.69
C HIS A 71 15.67 5.14 -11.67
N ASP A 72 15.68 4.59 -12.89
CA ASP A 72 14.60 4.73 -13.86
C ASP A 72 13.26 4.13 -13.38
N MET A 73 13.28 3.24 -12.37
CA MET A 73 12.08 2.63 -11.78
C MET A 73 11.48 3.46 -10.64
N ILE A 74 12.19 4.47 -10.13
CA ILE A 74 11.70 5.32 -9.03
C ILE A 74 10.35 5.95 -9.36
N PRO A 75 10.11 6.51 -10.57
CA PRO A 75 8.80 7.05 -10.92
C PRO A 75 7.67 6.03 -10.79
N ASP A 76 7.89 4.79 -11.24
CA ASP A 76 6.87 3.73 -11.18
C ASP A 76 6.59 3.29 -9.73
N GLU A 77 7.63 3.20 -8.89
CA GLU A 77 7.46 2.92 -7.47
C GLU A 77 6.73 4.05 -6.73
N LEU A 78 6.97 5.32 -7.10
CA LEU A 78 6.21 6.45 -6.57
C LEU A 78 4.74 6.40 -6.99
N ILE A 79 4.45 6.05 -8.25
CA ILE A 79 3.07 5.85 -8.72
C ILE A 79 2.39 4.73 -7.92
N ALA A 80 3.08 3.60 -7.71
CA ALA A 80 2.56 2.51 -6.88
C ALA A 80 2.26 2.95 -5.44
N PHE A 81 3.16 3.75 -4.85
CA PHE A 81 2.97 4.31 -3.52
C PHE A 81 1.76 5.24 -3.48
N ASP A 82 1.65 6.14 -4.45
CA ASP A 82 0.56 7.12 -4.56
C ASP A 82 -0.78 6.42 -4.80
N LEU A 83 -0.82 5.32 -5.55
CA LEU A 83 -2.02 4.48 -5.70
C LEU A 83 -2.51 3.95 -4.36
N GLY A 84 -1.60 3.42 -3.55
CA GLY A 84 -1.92 2.95 -2.20
C GLY A 84 -2.33 4.05 -1.24
N TRP A 85 -1.66 5.20 -1.32
CA TRP A 85 -1.91 6.37 -0.48
C TRP A 85 -3.29 6.99 -0.75
N ASN A 86 -3.68 7.06 -2.02
CA ASN A 86 -4.95 7.63 -2.45
C ASN A 86 -6.09 6.62 -2.48
N HIS A 87 -5.81 5.33 -2.27
CA HIS A 87 -6.85 4.32 -2.22
C HIS A 87 -7.77 4.57 -1.02
N GLU A 88 -9.06 4.77 -1.28
CA GLU A 88 -10.06 4.84 -0.22
C GLU A 88 -10.18 3.47 0.43
N ALA A 89 -9.48 3.30 1.54
CA ALA A 89 -9.68 2.19 2.44
C ALA A 89 -11.12 2.25 2.95
N THR A 90 -11.96 1.32 2.52
CA THR A 90 -13.23 1.07 3.20
C THR A 90 -12.90 0.61 4.62
N LEU A 91 -12.95 1.55 5.57
CA LEU A 91 -12.87 1.25 6.99
C LEU A 91 -14.16 0.52 7.34
N THR A 92 -14.14 -0.81 7.22
CA THR A 92 -15.23 -1.62 7.75
C THR A 92 -15.10 -1.59 9.26
N ALA A 93 -15.79 -0.64 9.89
CA ALA A 93 -16.10 -0.76 11.31
C ALA A 93 -16.87 -2.07 11.47
N GLY A 94 -16.46 -2.89 12.44
CA GLY A 94 -17.21 -4.11 12.77
C GLY A 94 -18.70 -3.79 13.01
N PRO A 95 -19.61 -4.76 12.80
CA PRO A 95 -21.04 -4.53 13.03
C PRO A 95 -21.25 -3.97 14.44
N PRO A 96 -22.16 -2.99 14.62
CA PRO A 96 -22.41 -2.42 15.94
C PRO A 96 -22.88 -3.53 16.88
N VAL A 97 -22.26 -3.56 18.06
CA VAL A 97 -22.53 -4.51 19.15
C VAL A 97 -23.99 -4.45 19.59
#